data_AF-A0A3D2V7B9-F1
#
_entry.id   AF-A0A3D2V7B9-F1
#
_cell.length_a   1.000
_cell.length_b   1.000
_cell.length_c   1.000
_cell.angle_alpha   90.00
_cell.angle_beta   90.00
_cell.angle_gamma   90.00
#
_symmetry.space_group_name_H-M   'P 1'
#
loop_
_entity.id
_entity.type
_entity.pdbx_description
1 polymer ?
#
loop_
_entity_poly.entity_id
_entity_poly.type
_entity_poly.pdbx_seq_one_letter_code
_entity_poly.pdbx_strand_id
1 'polypeptide(L)'
;KAMSTAMAVKEIGRNAPETFVLIRGSAHARGDKVEPAFPSVLGFDAPELTPAPEGINSSGRRRVLAEWITSAENPLTARVIVNRLWQHHFGKGIVKSTSDFGFQGDRPTHPELLDFLASELMDGEWKLKSLHKQILMSSAFKMSSQSNAAGVKADPENKLIWRQEMRRLSAEEIRDTVLAVNGSLNPKMYGPSFYPVIPQEVKHGQSRPGAGWGNSSPEERARRGVYIFIKRSLPVPFIKAFDGADTDTTCPIRFTTTQPTQSLELMNGEFTNAQAKVFGNFLRENTDSLNEQVELALNRVFQRKPIEGEIQLGVDLVNTLKEENMDDIQALDYFCLVALNLNELLFLD
;
A
#
# COMPACT_ATOMS: atom_id res chain seq x y z
N LYS A 1 9.38 18.98 11.96
CA LYS A 1 10.72 19.26 11.43
C LYS A 1 10.83 18.55 10.08
N ALA A 2 10.85 19.27 8.96
CA ALA A 2 11.20 18.67 7.68
C ALA A 2 12.58 18.00 7.80
N MET A 3 12.76 16.80 7.24
CA MET A 3 14.12 16.24 7.15
C MET A 3 14.93 17.19 6.28
N SER A 4 15.87 17.93 6.88
CA SER A 4 16.70 18.93 6.20
C SER A 4 17.65 18.30 5.19
N THR A 5 17.81 16.98 5.23
CA THR A 5 18.64 16.20 4.31
C THR A 5 17.99 14.83 4.08
N ALA A 6 18.02 14.36 2.83
CA ALA A 6 17.68 13.00 2.45
C ALA A 6 18.92 12.33 1.86
N MET A 7 19.11 11.03 2.11
CA MET A 7 20.12 10.27 1.36
C MET A 7 19.71 10.25 -0.11
N ALA A 8 20.57 10.81 -0.96
CA ALA A 8 20.35 10.85 -2.40
C ALA A 8 21.60 10.35 -3.11
N VAL A 9 21.40 9.64 -4.23
CA VAL A 9 22.50 9.32 -5.14
C VAL A 9 23.02 10.63 -5.72
N LYS A 10 24.25 11.01 -5.38
CA LYS A 10 24.89 12.22 -5.91
C LYS A 10 25.64 11.90 -7.20
N GLU A 11 25.64 12.84 -8.15
CA GLU A 11 26.57 12.73 -9.28
C GLU A 11 28.02 12.82 -8.82
N ILE A 12 28.91 12.17 -9.58
CA ILE A 12 30.33 12.04 -9.24
C ILE A 12 31.09 13.34 -9.49
N GLY A 13 30.53 14.25 -10.31
CA GLY A 13 31.01 15.62 -10.49
C GLY A 13 30.72 16.15 -11.89
N ARG A 14 31.47 17.18 -12.30
CA ARG A 14 31.33 17.81 -13.64
C ARG A 14 31.64 16.86 -14.80
N ASN A 15 32.61 15.98 -14.60
CA ASN A 15 33.00 14.99 -15.60
C ASN A 15 32.43 13.63 -15.19
N ALA A 16 31.49 13.12 -15.99
CA ALA A 16 30.98 11.77 -15.80
C ALA A 16 32.09 10.75 -16.16
N PRO A 17 32.21 9.63 -15.43
CA PRO A 17 33.17 8.60 -15.76
C PRO A 17 32.84 7.97 -17.11
N GLU A 18 33.89 7.57 -17.84
CA GLU A 18 33.74 6.83 -19.09
C GLU A 18 33.03 5.50 -18.83
N THR A 19 32.12 5.13 -19.74
CA THR A 19 31.36 3.88 -19.68
C THR A 19 31.77 2.99 -20.84
N PHE A 20 31.87 1.69 -20.59
CA PHE A 20 32.32 0.69 -21.56
C PHE A 20 31.35 -0.49 -21.56
N VAL A 21 31.21 -1.15 -22.70
CA VAL A 21 30.53 -2.44 -22.78
C VAL A 21 31.31 -3.47 -21.96
N LEU A 22 30.66 -4.14 -21.03
CA LEU A 22 31.30 -5.19 -20.23
C LEU A 22 31.20 -6.53 -20.96
N ILE A 23 32.34 -7.04 -21.44
CA ILE A 23 32.39 -8.28 -22.21
C ILE A 23 31.93 -9.42 -21.30
N ARG A 24 30.84 -10.09 -21.69
CA ARG A 24 30.18 -11.16 -20.89
C ARG A 24 29.81 -10.70 -19.48
N GLY A 25 29.56 -9.40 -19.27
CA GLY A 25 29.22 -8.82 -17.98
C GLY A 25 30.37 -8.71 -16.97
N SER A 26 31.62 -9.01 -17.37
CA SER A 26 32.77 -8.88 -16.47
C SER A 26 33.21 -7.43 -16.32
N ALA A 27 33.19 -6.90 -15.09
CA ALA A 27 33.66 -5.55 -14.76
C ALA A 27 35.15 -5.31 -15.09
N HIS A 28 35.93 -6.39 -15.24
CA HIS A 28 37.36 -6.35 -15.53
C HIS A 28 37.67 -6.45 -17.03
N ALA A 29 36.69 -6.85 -17.85
CA ALA A 29 36.83 -6.98 -19.29
C ALA A 29 36.05 -5.86 -20.00
N ARG A 30 36.72 -4.73 -20.23
CA ARG A 30 36.15 -3.59 -20.94
C ARG A 30 36.25 -3.81 -22.44
N GLY A 31 35.12 -3.72 -23.13
CA GLY A 31 35.02 -3.63 -24.59
C GLY A 31 34.95 -2.17 -25.02
N ASP A 32 34.12 -1.89 -26.03
CA ASP A 32 34.01 -0.56 -26.62
C ASP A 32 33.48 0.49 -25.64
N LYS A 33 34.00 1.72 -25.76
CA LYS A 33 33.48 2.89 -25.05
C LYS A 33 32.10 3.23 -25.61
N VAL A 34 31.18 3.60 -24.72
CA VAL A 34 29.82 4.01 -25.07
C VAL A 34 29.52 5.41 -24.53
N GLU A 35 28.73 6.15 -25.30
CA GLU A 35 28.20 7.45 -24.90
C GLU A 35 26.76 7.30 -24.38
N PRO A 36 26.31 8.20 -23.49
CA PRO A 36 24.91 8.23 -23.06
C PRO A 36 23.97 8.42 -24.26
N ALA A 37 22.87 7.67 -24.25
CA ALA A 37 21.83 7.73 -25.26
C ALA A 37 20.44 7.61 -24.61
N PHE A 38 19.41 7.93 -25.39
CA PHE A 38 18.01 7.82 -24.99
C PHE A 38 17.35 6.62 -25.67
N PRO A 39 16.30 6.01 -25.09
CA PRO A 39 15.61 4.88 -25.70
C PRO A 39 14.93 5.28 -27.03
N SER A 40 15.63 5.07 -28.16
CA SER A 40 15.15 5.42 -29.50
C SER A 40 13.87 4.69 -29.90
N VAL A 41 13.60 3.52 -29.30
CA VAL A 41 12.38 2.74 -29.51
C VAL A 41 11.10 3.51 -29.15
N LEU A 42 11.21 4.54 -28.30
CA LEU A 42 10.07 5.37 -27.91
C LEU A 42 9.69 6.40 -28.98
N GLY A 43 10.53 6.60 -29.99
CA GLY A 43 10.26 7.50 -31.12
C GLY A 43 10.31 8.99 -30.77
N PHE A 44 10.76 9.36 -29.57
CA PHE A 44 10.97 10.75 -29.17
C PHE A 44 12.37 11.22 -29.55
N ASP A 45 12.50 12.51 -29.88
CA ASP A 45 13.79 13.12 -30.13
C ASP A 45 14.69 13.05 -28.90
N ALA A 46 15.97 12.73 -29.12
CA ALA A 46 16.97 12.75 -28.07
C ALA A 46 17.32 14.21 -27.76
N PRO A 47 17.25 14.64 -26.49
CA PRO A 47 17.62 16.00 -26.12
C PRO A 47 19.13 16.17 -26.22
N GLU A 48 19.56 17.39 -26.46
CA GLU A 48 20.98 17.73 -26.42
C GLU A 48 21.50 17.65 -24.98
N LEU A 49 22.64 16.98 -24.80
CA LEU A 49 23.30 16.86 -23.51
C LEU A 49 24.02 18.16 -23.16
N THR A 50 23.30 19.07 -22.52
CA THR A 50 23.85 20.35 -22.06
C THR A 50 24.61 20.18 -20.73
N PRO A 51 25.89 20.66 -20.65
CA PRO A 51 26.65 20.60 -19.42
C PRO A 51 26.04 21.50 -18.34
N ALA A 52 26.33 21.21 -17.07
CA ALA A 52 25.90 22.09 -16.00
C ALA A 52 26.61 23.46 -16.08
N PRO A 53 25.94 24.55 -15.66
CA PRO A 53 26.56 25.86 -15.50
C PRO A 53 27.90 25.82 -14.75
N GLU A 54 28.77 26.80 -15.01
CA GLU A 54 30.01 26.94 -14.25
C GLU A 54 29.75 27.06 -12.74
N GLY A 55 30.63 26.47 -11.93
CA GLY A 55 30.49 26.42 -10.48
C GLY A 55 29.58 25.31 -9.94
N ILE A 56 28.83 24.60 -10.79
CA ILE A 56 28.01 23.45 -10.38
C ILE A 56 28.79 22.14 -10.54
N ASN A 57 28.90 21.37 -9.46
CA ASN A 57 29.57 20.05 -9.46
C ASN A 57 28.64 18.94 -9.96
N SER A 58 28.25 19.01 -11.23
CA SER A 58 27.38 18.04 -11.92
C SER A 58 27.70 18.01 -13.40
N SER A 59 27.48 16.85 -14.03
CA SER A 59 27.60 16.64 -15.47
C SER A 59 26.44 17.25 -16.27
N GLY A 60 25.34 17.65 -15.61
CA GLY A 60 24.11 18.12 -16.26
C GLY A 60 23.21 16.99 -16.79
N ARG A 61 23.74 15.77 -16.99
CA ARG A 61 23.03 14.64 -17.60
C ARG A 61 21.73 14.27 -16.91
N ARG A 62 21.69 14.26 -15.56
CA ARG A 62 20.46 13.96 -14.81
C ARG A 62 19.36 14.99 -15.02
N ARG A 63 19.71 16.28 -15.12
CA ARG A 63 18.74 17.34 -15.38
C ARG A 63 18.13 17.16 -16.78
N VAL A 64 18.98 16.96 -17.79
CA VAL A 64 18.53 16.72 -19.17
C VAL A 64 17.61 15.50 -19.24
N LEU A 65 17.96 14.41 -18.54
CA LEU A 65 17.11 13.23 -18.47
C LEU A 65 15.76 13.52 -17.80
N ALA A 66 15.75 14.26 -16.69
CA ALA A 66 14.52 14.63 -16.00
C ALA A 66 13.61 15.49 -16.89
N GLU A 67 14.17 16.52 -17.55
CA GLU A 67 13.46 17.41 -18.46
C GLU A 67 12.86 16.64 -19.65
N TRP A 68 13.58 15.65 -20.20
CA TRP A 68 13.07 14.79 -21.27
C TRP A 68 11.97 13.83 -20.82
N ILE A 69 12.08 13.27 -19.61
CA ILE A 69 11.04 12.39 -19.02
C ILE A 69 9.74 13.17 -18.80
N THR A 70 9.83 14.45 -18.40
CA THR A 70 8.68 15.30 -18.06
C THR A 70 8.31 16.28 -19.18
N SER A 71 8.87 16.13 -20.37
CA SER A 71 8.59 17.00 -21.51
C SER A 71 7.13 16.86 -21.95
N ALA A 72 6.51 17.95 -22.42
CA ALA A 72 5.18 17.92 -23.03
C ALA A 72 5.15 17.04 -24.30
N GLU A 73 6.29 16.89 -24.97
CA GLU A 73 6.46 16.02 -26.15
C GLU A 73 6.60 14.53 -25.77
N ASN A 74 6.66 14.21 -24.47
CA ASN A 74 6.74 12.85 -23.95
C ASN A 74 5.53 12.53 -23.04
N PRO A 75 4.39 12.11 -23.61
CA PRO A 75 3.19 11.85 -22.83
C PRO A 75 3.26 10.54 -22.02
N LEU A 76 4.26 9.67 -22.27
CA LEU A 76 4.30 8.34 -21.66
C LEU A 76 4.36 8.42 -20.13
N THR A 77 5.19 9.32 -19.60
CA THR A 77 5.32 9.51 -18.15
C THR A 77 4.00 9.94 -17.53
N ALA A 78 3.30 10.90 -18.15
CA ALA A 78 2.00 11.38 -17.70
C ALA A 78 0.95 10.27 -17.71
N ARG A 79 0.86 9.49 -18.80
CA ARG A 79 -0.06 8.35 -18.92
C ARG A 79 0.21 7.28 -17.86
N VAL A 80 1.48 6.95 -17.61
CA VAL A 80 1.85 5.95 -16.59
C VAL A 80 1.48 6.42 -15.19
N ILE A 81 1.77 7.67 -14.81
CA ILE A 81 1.44 8.17 -13.46
C ILE A 81 -0.07 8.33 -13.27
N VAL A 82 -0.80 8.82 -14.28
CA VAL A 82 -2.28 8.89 -14.27
C VAL A 82 -2.87 7.51 -14.08
N ASN A 83 -2.40 6.51 -14.81
CA ASN A 83 -2.88 5.13 -14.68
C ASN A 83 -2.63 4.56 -13.28
N ARG A 84 -1.47 4.86 -12.68
CA ARG A 84 -1.18 4.48 -11.28
C ARG A 84 -2.11 5.16 -10.29
N LEU A 85 -2.37 6.46 -10.45
CA LEU A 85 -3.30 7.19 -9.59
C LEU A 85 -4.72 6.63 -9.72
N TRP A 86 -5.16 6.39 -10.96
CA TRP A 86 -6.43 5.75 -11.24
C TRP A 86 -6.52 4.37 -10.55
N GLN A 87 -5.51 3.52 -10.73
CA GLN A 87 -5.44 2.22 -10.07
C GLN A 87 -5.53 2.32 -8.54
N HIS A 88 -4.89 3.32 -7.91
CA HIS A 88 -4.97 3.47 -6.47
C HIS A 88 -6.37 3.82 -5.97
N HIS A 89 -7.18 4.52 -6.77
CA HIS A 89 -8.56 4.88 -6.40
C HIS A 89 -9.58 3.81 -6.77
N PHE A 90 -9.40 3.14 -7.90
CA PHE A 90 -10.35 2.16 -8.45
C PHE A 90 -9.88 0.70 -8.29
N GLY A 91 -8.75 0.45 -7.63
CA GLY A 91 -8.13 -0.88 -7.50
C GLY A 91 -7.42 -1.38 -8.78
N LYS A 92 -7.90 -0.99 -9.95
CA LYS A 92 -7.41 -1.41 -11.26
C LYS A 92 -7.13 -0.21 -12.17
N GLY A 93 -6.01 -0.23 -12.89
CA GLY A 93 -5.67 0.81 -13.86
C GLY A 93 -6.56 0.77 -15.12
N ILE A 94 -6.66 1.90 -15.81
CA ILE A 94 -7.24 1.98 -17.17
C ILE A 94 -6.45 1.05 -18.11
N VAL A 95 -5.13 1.04 -17.98
CA VAL A 95 -4.23 -0.01 -18.47
C VAL A 95 -3.98 -0.97 -17.30
N LYS A 96 -4.51 -2.19 -17.40
CA LYS A 96 -4.43 -3.18 -16.31
C LYS A 96 -2.98 -3.62 -16.05
N SER A 97 -2.13 -3.68 -17.08
CA SER A 97 -0.69 -3.91 -16.97
C SER A 97 0.06 -2.63 -16.57
N THR A 98 -0.07 -2.17 -15.33
CA THR A 98 0.39 -0.83 -14.89
C THR A 98 1.86 -0.49 -15.18
N SER A 99 2.75 -1.48 -15.25
CA SER A 99 4.18 -1.27 -15.61
C SER A 99 4.53 -1.63 -17.06
N ASP A 100 3.58 -2.09 -17.87
CA ASP A 100 3.80 -2.44 -19.27
C ASP A 100 2.77 -1.76 -20.16
N PHE A 101 3.18 -0.68 -20.81
CA PHE A 101 2.42 0.08 -21.81
C PHE A 101 2.84 -0.29 -23.25
N GLY A 102 3.71 -1.29 -23.40
CA GLY A 102 4.19 -1.78 -24.69
C GLY A 102 3.24 -2.78 -25.33
N PHE A 103 3.71 -3.45 -26.40
CA PHE A 103 2.91 -4.42 -27.15
C PHE A 103 2.51 -5.68 -26.37
N GLN A 104 3.24 -6.01 -25.30
CA GLN A 104 2.93 -7.13 -24.41
C GLN A 104 1.98 -6.74 -23.28
N GLY A 105 1.75 -5.43 -23.09
CA GLY A 105 0.79 -4.90 -22.13
C GLY A 105 -0.65 -4.96 -22.62
N ASP A 106 -1.57 -4.77 -21.68
CA ASP A 106 -2.99 -4.59 -21.94
C ASP A 106 -3.24 -3.25 -22.63
N ARG A 107 -4.22 -3.22 -23.54
CA ARG A 107 -4.71 -1.97 -24.11
C ARG A 107 -5.54 -1.20 -23.06
N PRO A 108 -5.51 0.15 -23.08
CA PRO A 108 -6.36 0.94 -22.20
C PRO A 108 -7.84 0.64 -22.48
N THR A 109 -8.64 0.45 -21.43
CA THR A 109 -10.10 0.31 -21.55
C THR A 109 -10.75 1.59 -22.06
N HIS A 110 -10.23 2.74 -21.62
CA HIS A 110 -10.70 4.08 -21.97
C HIS A 110 -9.51 4.95 -22.42
N PRO A 111 -9.04 4.82 -23.68
CA PRO A 111 -7.87 5.55 -24.18
C PRO A 111 -8.05 7.07 -24.10
N GLU A 112 -9.21 7.58 -24.53
CA GLU A 112 -9.49 9.02 -24.53
C GLU A 112 -9.50 9.61 -23.11
N LEU A 113 -10.01 8.87 -22.12
CA LEU A 113 -9.98 9.28 -20.72
C LEU A 113 -8.55 9.34 -20.18
N LEU A 114 -7.74 8.32 -20.49
CA LEU A 114 -6.34 8.28 -20.09
C LEU A 114 -5.55 9.45 -20.68
N ASP A 115 -5.77 9.73 -21.96
CA ASP A 115 -5.08 10.81 -22.67
C ASP A 115 -5.55 12.18 -22.15
N PHE A 116 -6.85 12.36 -21.90
CA PHE A 116 -7.40 13.57 -21.28
C PHE A 116 -6.79 13.83 -19.90
N LEU A 117 -6.77 12.83 -19.00
CA LEU A 117 -6.20 12.99 -17.66
C LEU A 117 -4.67 13.20 -17.69
N ALA A 118 -3.97 12.64 -18.68
CA ALA A 118 -2.54 12.87 -18.89
C ALA A 118 -2.25 14.30 -19.35
N SER A 119 -3.04 14.84 -20.28
CA SER A 119 -2.97 16.24 -20.69
C SER A 119 -3.26 17.19 -19.52
N GLU A 120 -4.35 16.95 -18.77
CA GLU A 120 -4.69 17.76 -17.58
C GLU A 120 -3.57 17.77 -16.53
N LEU A 121 -2.84 16.66 -16.37
CA LEU A 121 -1.70 16.61 -15.46
C LEU A 121 -0.54 17.48 -15.95
N MET A 122 -0.22 17.42 -17.24
CA MET A 122 0.86 18.21 -17.83
C MET A 122 0.53 19.70 -17.81
N ASP A 123 -0.68 20.08 -18.22
CA ASP A 123 -1.18 21.46 -18.23
C ASP A 123 -1.29 22.02 -16.79
N GLY A 124 -1.59 21.15 -15.82
CA GLY A 124 -1.64 21.46 -14.39
C GLY A 124 -0.29 21.52 -13.68
N GLU A 125 0.84 21.63 -14.41
CA GLU A 125 2.21 21.68 -13.88
C GLU A 125 2.55 20.46 -12.99
N TRP A 126 2.08 19.27 -13.38
CA TRP A 126 2.35 18.01 -12.65
C TRP A 126 1.83 17.97 -11.20
N LYS A 127 0.86 18.84 -10.85
CA LYS A 127 0.25 18.87 -9.51
C LYS A 127 -0.73 17.72 -9.31
N LEU A 128 -0.23 16.61 -8.74
CA LEU A 128 -1.04 15.41 -8.48
C LEU A 128 -2.33 15.69 -7.70
N LYS A 129 -2.30 16.62 -6.73
CA LYS A 129 -3.46 16.92 -5.87
C LYS A 129 -4.69 17.40 -6.67
N SER A 130 -4.48 18.15 -7.74
CA SER A 130 -5.59 18.61 -8.60
C SER A 130 -6.24 17.42 -9.30
N LEU A 131 -5.43 16.55 -9.88
CA LEU A 131 -5.87 15.33 -10.56
C LEU A 131 -6.58 14.36 -9.60
N HIS A 132 -6.05 14.18 -8.38
CA HIS A 132 -6.75 13.44 -7.32
C HIS A 132 -8.15 14.00 -7.08
N LYS A 133 -8.28 15.31 -6.91
CA LYS A 133 -9.59 15.96 -6.69
C LYS A 133 -10.53 15.70 -7.87
N GLN A 134 -10.05 15.83 -9.11
CA GLN A 134 -10.86 15.59 -10.30
C GLN A 134 -11.39 14.15 -10.36
N ILE A 135 -10.53 13.16 -10.09
CA ILE A 135 -10.93 11.75 -10.03
C ILE A 135 -11.95 11.52 -8.91
N LEU A 136 -11.64 11.94 -7.68
CA LEU A 136 -12.49 11.72 -6.50
C LEU A 136 -13.83 12.46 -6.56
N MET A 137 -13.89 13.55 -7.33
CA MET A 137 -15.12 14.33 -7.50
C MET A 137 -15.99 13.86 -8.67
N SER A 138 -15.47 12.97 -9.53
CA SER A 138 -16.20 12.40 -10.67
C SER A 138 -17.42 11.59 -10.23
N SER A 139 -18.41 11.48 -11.13
CA SER A 139 -19.55 10.57 -10.92
C SER A 139 -19.08 9.12 -10.77
N ALA A 140 -18.11 8.69 -11.59
CA ALA A 140 -17.56 7.34 -11.58
C ALA A 140 -17.01 6.92 -10.20
N PHE A 141 -16.23 7.78 -9.54
CA PHE A 141 -15.69 7.46 -8.22
C PHE A 141 -16.76 7.42 -7.12
N LYS A 142 -17.82 8.23 -7.26
CA LYS A 142 -18.90 8.37 -6.28
C LYS A 142 -20.05 7.36 -6.48
N MET A 143 -19.94 6.46 -7.45
CA MET A 143 -20.93 5.39 -7.63
C MET A 143 -20.93 4.44 -6.43
N SER A 144 -22.08 3.82 -6.14
CA SER A 144 -22.16 2.75 -5.15
C SER A 144 -21.41 1.50 -5.62
N SER A 145 -20.93 0.68 -4.69
CA SER A 145 -20.40 -0.66 -4.98
C SER A 145 -21.48 -1.74 -5.14
N GLN A 146 -22.75 -1.40 -4.90
CA GLN A 146 -23.88 -2.32 -4.98
C GLN A 146 -23.95 -2.99 -6.37
N SER A 147 -24.14 -4.30 -6.35
CA SER A 147 -24.24 -5.10 -7.57
C SER A 147 -25.63 -4.98 -8.19
N ASN A 148 -25.66 -5.00 -9.52
CA ASN A 148 -26.89 -5.05 -10.32
C ASN A 148 -26.80 -6.22 -11.31
N ALA A 149 -27.80 -7.10 -11.32
CA ALA A 149 -27.84 -8.27 -12.20
C ALA A 149 -27.68 -7.93 -13.70
N ALA A 150 -28.26 -6.81 -14.16
CA ALA A 150 -28.11 -6.37 -15.55
C ALA A 150 -26.66 -5.95 -15.87
N GLY A 151 -26.03 -5.21 -14.95
CA GLY A 151 -24.62 -4.79 -15.07
C GLY A 151 -23.67 -5.99 -15.06
N VAL A 152 -23.85 -6.92 -14.12
CA VAL A 152 -23.05 -8.15 -14.04
C VAL A 152 -23.18 -8.99 -15.31
N LYS A 153 -24.37 -9.09 -15.90
CA LYS A 153 -24.58 -9.83 -17.15
C LYS A 153 -23.91 -9.17 -18.35
N ALA A 154 -23.92 -7.85 -18.43
CA ALA A 154 -23.37 -7.09 -19.56
C ALA A 154 -21.84 -6.91 -19.48
N ASP A 155 -21.33 -6.63 -18.28
CA ASP A 155 -19.91 -6.34 -18.02
C ASP A 155 -19.51 -6.89 -16.63
N PRO A 156 -19.30 -8.21 -16.52
CA PRO A 156 -18.97 -8.87 -15.26
C PRO A 156 -17.62 -8.42 -14.68
N GLU A 157 -16.70 -7.95 -15.54
CA GLU A 157 -15.38 -7.45 -15.15
C GLU A 157 -15.37 -5.96 -14.79
N ASN A 158 -16.53 -5.29 -14.82
CA ASN A 158 -16.68 -3.86 -14.55
C ASN A 158 -15.73 -2.98 -15.38
N LYS A 159 -15.40 -3.40 -16.62
CA LYS A 159 -14.51 -2.66 -17.53
C LYS A 159 -15.05 -1.27 -17.87
N LEU A 160 -16.37 -1.09 -17.87
CA LEU A 160 -17.08 0.17 -18.16
C LEU A 160 -17.31 1.03 -16.92
N ILE A 161 -16.88 0.57 -15.73
CA ILE A 161 -16.98 1.32 -14.46
C ILE A 161 -18.44 1.73 -14.20
N TRP A 162 -19.35 0.75 -14.24
CA TRP A 162 -20.78 0.97 -14.00
C TRP A 162 -21.14 0.95 -12.50
N ARG A 163 -20.16 0.61 -11.65
CA ARG A 163 -20.20 0.68 -10.19
C ARG A 163 -18.80 0.84 -9.60
N GLN A 164 -18.71 1.21 -8.33
CA GLN A 164 -17.45 1.15 -7.60
C GLN A 164 -17.07 -0.30 -7.27
N GLU A 165 -15.78 -0.62 -7.21
CA GLU A 165 -15.33 -1.93 -6.73
C GLU A 165 -15.19 -1.92 -5.20
N MET A 166 -15.68 -2.98 -4.54
CA MET A 166 -15.38 -3.20 -3.13
C MET A 166 -13.86 -3.39 -2.98
N ARG A 167 -13.24 -2.57 -2.13
CA ARG A 167 -11.78 -2.57 -1.96
C ARG A 167 -11.40 -3.31 -0.69
N ARG A 168 -10.65 -4.39 -0.84
CA ARG A 168 -9.99 -5.03 0.30
C ARG A 168 -8.78 -4.20 0.75
N LEU A 169 -8.60 -4.07 2.06
CA LEU A 169 -7.45 -3.40 2.65
C LEU A 169 -6.14 -4.16 2.38
N SER A 170 -5.04 -3.43 2.18
CA SER A 170 -3.70 -4.00 2.09
C SER A 170 -3.17 -4.45 3.46
N ALA A 171 -2.08 -5.23 3.50
CA ALA A 171 -1.46 -5.67 4.74
C ALA A 171 -1.24 -4.57 5.79
N GLU A 172 -0.66 -3.44 5.38
CA GLU A 172 -0.40 -2.30 6.26
C GLU A 172 -1.70 -1.61 6.70
N GLU A 173 -2.69 -1.50 5.79
CA GLU A 173 -4.01 -0.94 6.10
C GLU A 173 -4.77 -1.80 7.10
N ILE A 174 -4.80 -3.13 6.93
CA ILE A 174 -5.44 -4.06 7.89
C ILE A 174 -4.83 -3.87 9.28
N ARG A 175 -3.50 -3.87 9.35
CA ARG A 175 -2.78 -3.68 10.60
C ARG A 175 -3.12 -2.35 11.27
N ASP A 176 -3.11 -1.27 10.49
CA ASP A 176 -3.40 0.08 11.00
C ASP A 176 -4.86 0.21 11.42
N THR A 177 -5.80 -0.44 10.71
CA THR A 177 -7.21 -0.52 11.07
C THR A 177 -7.40 -1.21 12.41
N VAL A 178 -6.75 -2.35 12.65
CA VAL A 178 -6.79 -3.05 13.96
C VAL A 178 -6.38 -2.12 15.11
N LEU A 179 -5.30 -1.34 14.91
CA LEU A 179 -4.83 -0.37 15.91
C LEU A 179 -5.77 0.85 16.05
N ALA A 180 -6.42 1.26 14.97
CA ALA A 180 -7.35 2.39 14.99
C ALA A 180 -8.65 2.03 15.73
N VAL A 181 -9.21 0.84 15.46
CA VAL A 181 -10.47 0.41 16.09
C VAL A 181 -10.29 0.11 17.58
N ASN A 182 -9.13 -0.36 18.02
CA ASN A 182 -8.86 -0.57 19.44
C ASN A 182 -8.29 0.67 20.18
N GLY A 183 -8.16 1.81 19.49
CA GLY A 183 -7.73 3.07 20.08
C GLY A 183 -6.22 3.19 20.34
N SER A 184 -5.41 2.20 19.97
CA SER A 184 -3.96 2.20 20.25
C SER A 184 -3.10 2.85 19.16
N LEU A 185 -3.67 3.15 17.98
CA LEU A 185 -2.91 3.70 16.85
C LEU A 185 -2.15 4.97 17.24
N ASN A 186 -0.83 4.93 17.09
CA ASN A 186 0.05 6.07 17.27
C ASN A 186 0.19 6.86 15.95
N PRO A 187 -0.34 8.10 15.85
CA PRO A 187 -0.33 8.89 14.63
C PRO A 187 1.01 9.61 14.36
N LYS A 188 2.04 9.39 15.19
CA LYS A 188 3.36 10.05 15.08
C LYS A 188 3.97 9.84 13.69
N MET A 189 4.12 10.95 12.98
CA MET A 189 4.77 11.02 11.68
C MET A 189 6.28 11.24 11.80
N TYR A 190 6.99 10.81 10.75
CA TYR A 190 8.43 10.96 10.56
C TYR A 190 9.28 10.21 11.60
N GLY A 191 10.61 10.36 11.52
CA GLY A 191 11.53 9.64 12.38
C GLY A 191 11.84 8.23 11.88
N PRO A 192 12.62 7.46 12.66
CA PRO A 192 13.07 6.13 12.26
C PRO A 192 11.90 5.15 12.17
N SER A 193 12.12 4.08 11.40
CA SER A 193 11.25 2.90 11.38
C SER A 193 11.19 2.22 12.76
N PHE A 194 10.11 1.49 13.01
CA PHE A 194 9.97 0.61 14.16
C PHE A 194 10.12 -0.86 13.76
N TYR A 195 10.39 -1.71 14.75
CA TYR A 195 10.58 -3.15 14.58
C TYR A 195 9.39 -3.90 15.19
N PRO A 196 8.50 -4.50 14.38
CA PRO A 196 7.49 -5.43 14.86
C PRO A 196 8.09 -6.59 15.63
N VAL A 197 7.28 -7.22 16.49
CA VAL A 197 7.62 -8.53 17.05
C VAL A 197 7.62 -9.53 15.90
N ILE A 198 8.70 -10.31 15.83
CA ILE A 198 8.81 -11.46 14.95
C ILE A 198 8.98 -12.68 15.85
N PRO A 199 8.19 -13.75 15.64
CA PRO A 199 8.33 -15.01 16.39
C PRO A 199 9.76 -15.56 16.32
N GLN A 200 10.20 -16.25 17.37
CA GLN A 200 11.58 -16.73 17.45
C GLN A 200 11.87 -17.77 16.37
N GLU A 201 10.89 -18.59 16.04
CA GLU A 201 10.92 -19.63 15.01
C GLU A 201 11.33 -19.03 13.66
N VAL A 202 10.78 -17.86 13.34
CA VAL A 202 11.09 -17.12 12.10
C VAL A 202 12.51 -16.55 12.15
N LYS A 203 12.97 -16.08 13.31
CA LYS A 203 14.36 -15.60 13.49
C LYS A 203 15.37 -16.74 13.39
N HIS A 204 15.06 -17.92 13.90
CA HIS A 204 15.93 -19.11 13.83
C HIS A 204 16.15 -19.61 12.40
N GLY A 205 15.26 -19.26 11.47
CA GLY A 205 15.48 -19.50 10.03
C GLY A 205 16.61 -18.68 9.40
N GLN A 206 17.21 -17.73 10.12
CA GLN A 206 18.32 -16.91 9.61
C GLN A 206 19.69 -17.51 9.90
N SER A 207 20.67 -17.23 9.04
CA SER A 207 22.08 -17.61 9.27
C SER A 207 22.67 -16.99 10.54
N ARG A 208 22.16 -15.82 10.96
CA ARG A 208 22.46 -15.18 12.26
C ARG A 208 21.14 -14.76 12.90
N PRO A 209 20.54 -15.60 13.75
CA PRO A 209 19.20 -15.37 14.28
C PRO A 209 19.04 -13.99 14.92
N GLY A 210 18.10 -13.19 14.41
CA GLY A 210 17.78 -11.86 14.94
C GLY A 210 18.81 -10.76 14.65
N ALA A 211 19.93 -11.06 14.00
CA ALA A 211 20.96 -10.06 13.73
C ALA A 211 20.42 -8.92 12.84
N GLY A 212 20.58 -7.68 13.29
CA GLY A 212 20.07 -6.50 12.58
C GLY A 212 18.55 -6.31 12.66
N TRP A 213 17.87 -7.00 13.58
CA TRP A 213 16.48 -6.71 13.94
C TRP A 213 16.43 -6.06 15.33
N GLY A 214 15.98 -4.80 15.38
CA GLY A 214 15.85 -4.07 16.64
C GLY A 214 14.65 -4.51 17.48
N ASN A 215 14.49 -3.87 18.64
CA ASN A 215 13.33 -4.06 19.51
C ASN A 215 12.71 -2.71 19.84
N SER A 216 11.57 -2.39 19.21
CA SER A 216 10.83 -1.14 19.49
C SER A 216 9.94 -1.30 20.72
N SER A 217 9.67 -0.19 21.42
CA SER A 217 8.69 -0.15 22.52
C SER A 217 7.27 -0.43 22.00
N PRO A 218 6.32 -0.84 22.88
CA PRO A 218 4.92 -1.01 22.49
C PRO A 218 4.33 0.22 21.79
N GLU A 219 4.63 1.42 22.27
CA GLU A 219 4.14 2.68 21.71
C GLU A 219 4.70 2.96 20.29
N GLU A 220 5.99 2.68 20.05
CA GLU A 220 6.55 2.81 18.70
C GLU A 220 6.02 1.72 17.77
N ARG A 221 5.75 0.51 18.29
CA ARG A 221 5.08 -0.54 17.51
C ARG A 221 3.64 -0.20 17.18
N ALA A 222 2.97 0.67 17.93
CA ALA A 222 1.61 1.09 17.59
C ALA A 222 1.54 2.13 16.45
N ARG A 223 2.67 2.50 15.84
CA ARG A 223 2.71 3.42 14.69
C ARG A 223 2.17 2.79 13.43
N ARG A 224 1.79 3.65 12.48
CA ARG A 224 1.35 3.28 11.13
C ARG A 224 2.33 2.34 10.43
N GLY A 225 1.81 1.34 9.72
CA GLY A 225 2.55 0.28 9.05
C GLY A 225 3.57 0.78 8.02
N VAL A 226 3.38 1.99 7.48
CA VAL A 226 4.36 2.67 6.62
C VAL A 226 5.72 2.90 7.28
N TYR A 227 5.81 2.86 8.61
CA TYR A 227 7.04 2.98 9.38
C TYR A 227 7.66 1.63 9.79
N ILE A 228 7.11 0.49 9.33
CA ILE A 228 7.71 -0.82 9.59
C ILE A 228 9.11 -0.88 8.95
N PHE A 229 10.09 -1.34 9.73
CA PHE A 229 11.42 -1.63 9.19
C PHE A 229 11.37 -2.83 8.26
N ILE A 230 11.90 -2.66 7.04
CA ILE A 230 11.96 -3.71 6.02
C ILE A 230 13.37 -4.28 5.94
N LYS A 231 13.48 -5.60 6.15
CA LYS A 231 14.69 -6.38 5.90
C LYS A 231 14.37 -7.45 4.87
N ARG A 232 15.02 -7.40 3.70
CA ARG A 232 14.77 -8.34 2.58
C ARG A 232 14.81 -9.81 3.00
N SER A 233 15.79 -10.18 3.83
CA SER A 233 15.96 -11.55 4.33
C SER A 233 15.14 -11.88 5.59
N LEU A 234 14.26 -11.00 6.04
CA LEU A 234 13.35 -11.23 7.18
C LEU A 234 12.01 -10.53 6.97
N PRO A 235 11.13 -11.11 6.14
CA PRO A 235 9.80 -10.56 5.97
C PRO A 235 9.01 -10.66 7.29
N VAL A 236 8.26 -9.62 7.63
CA VAL A 236 7.34 -9.63 8.77
C VAL A 236 6.19 -10.59 8.47
N PRO A 237 5.94 -11.64 9.27
CA PRO A 237 4.98 -12.70 8.94
C PRO A 237 3.58 -12.17 8.62
N PHE A 238 3.02 -11.32 9.47
CA PHE A 238 1.71 -10.70 9.24
C PHE A 238 1.67 -9.96 7.90
N ILE A 239 2.64 -9.09 7.62
CA ILE A 239 2.68 -8.33 6.37
C ILE A 239 2.79 -9.25 5.16
N LYS A 240 3.58 -10.32 5.26
CA LYS A 240 3.71 -11.32 4.20
C LYS A 240 2.43 -12.11 3.98
N ALA A 241 1.72 -12.48 5.06
CA ALA A 241 0.48 -13.25 4.99
C ALA A 241 -0.61 -12.48 4.22
N PHE A 242 -0.70 -11.17 4.40
CA PHE A 242 -1.66 -10.29 3.73
C PHE A 242 -1.13 -9.64 2.44
N ASP A 243 -0.31 -10.38 1.68
CA ASP A 243 0.16 -9.98 0.35
C ASP A 243 0.98 -8.67 0.33
N GLY A 244 1.78 -8.43 1.38
CA GLY A 244 2.73 -7.32 1.42
C GLY A 244 3.68 -7.35 0.22
N ALA A 245 4.13 -6.16 -0.23
CA ALA A 245 4.98 -6.07 -1.41
C ALA A 245 6.28 -6.87 -1.26
N ASP A 246 6.60 -7.61 -2.30
CA ASP A 246 7.88 -8.29 -2.43
C ASP A 246 9.04 -7.28 -2.39
N THR A 247 10.09 -7.62 -1.66
CA THR A 247 11.21 -6.70 -1.39
C THR A 247 12.40 -6.86 -2.35
N ASP A 248 12.32 -7.86 -3.22
CA ASP A 248 13.37 -8.25 -4.17
C ASP A 248 12.97 -7.96 -5.63
N THR A 249 11.67 -7.79 -5.89
CA THR A 249 11.11 -7.51 -7.22
C THR A 249 10.27 -6.23 -7.24
N THR A 250 10.03 -5.69 -8.43
CA THR A 250 9.15 -4.54 -8.59
C THR A 250 7.69 -4.94 -8.40
N CYS A 251 6.94 -4.19 -7.59
CA CYS A 251 5.52 -4.43 -7.34
C CYS A 251 4.67 -3.35 -8.05
N PRO A 252 4.25 -3.56 -9.31
CA PRO A 252 3.41 -2.59 -10.03
C PRO A 252 1.97 -2.56 -9.51
N ILE A 253 1.50 -3.69 -8.99
CA ILE A 253 0.16 -3.90 -8.46
C ILE A 253 0.31 -4.63 -7.13
N ARG A 254 -0.32 -4.08 -6.09
CA ARG A 254 -0.49 -4.76 -4.80
C ARG A 254 -1.71 -5.65 -4.93
N PHE A 255 -1.48 -6.95 -5.08
CA PHE A 255 -2.58 -7.91 -5.08
C PHE A 255 -3.12 -8.05 -3.66
N THR A 256 -4.44 -8.18 -3.54
CA THR A 256 -5.10 -8.57 -2.30
C THR A 256 -5.83 -9.86 -2.56
N THR A 257 -5.33 -10.96 -2.02
CA THR A 257 -5.92 -12.29 -2.19
C THR A 257 -6.86 -12.62 -1.04
N THR A 258 -7.82 -13.53 -1.23
CA THR A 258 -8.65 -14.03 -0.14
C THR A 258 -8.31 -15.49 0.06
N GLN A 259 -7.42 -15.78 1.02
CA GLN A 259 -6.93 -17.12 1.28
C GLN A 259 -7.33 -17.59 2.69
N PRO A 260 -7.68 -18.87 2.89
CA PRO A 260 -8.01 -19.40 4.23
C PRO A 260 -6.88 -19.19 5.25
N THR A 261 -5.63 -19.22 4.82
CA THR A 261 -4.45 -18.97 5.66
C THR A 261 -4.43 -17.56 6.26
N GLN A 262 -5.00 -16.57 5.58
CA GLN A 262 -5.11 -15.21 6.10
C GLN A 262 -6.15 -15.11 7.21
N SER A 263 -7.28 -15.81 7.08
CA SER A 263 -8.26 -15.92 8.18
C SER A 263 -7.64 -16.64 9.39
N LEU A 264 -6.88 -17.71 9.16
CA LEU A 264 -6.16 -18.41 10.23
C LEU A 264 -5.11 -17.52 10.91
N GLU A 265 -4.42 -16.66 10.17
CA GLU A 265 -3.48 -15.67 10.73
C GLU A 265 -4.22 -14.64 11.60
N LEU A 266 -5.40 -14.16 11.19
CA LEU A 266 -6.20 -13.26 12.04
C LEU A 266 -6.72 -13.96 13.30
N MET A 267 -7.09 -15.24 13.24
CA MET A 267 -7.59 -15.99 14.39
C MET A 267 -6.48 -16.40 15.37
N ASN A 268 -5.34 -16.85 14.86
CA ASN A 268 -4.30 -17.50 15.68
C ASN A 268 -3.02 -16.65 15.83
N GLY A 269 -2.87 -15.60 15.02
CA GLY A 269 -1.67 -14.77 15.02
C GLY A 269 -1.49 -14.02 16.34
N GLU A 270 -0.24 -13.93 16.79
CA GLU A 270 0.14 -13.24 18.03
C GLU A 270 -0.30 -11.77 18.02
N PHE A 271 -0.18 -11.10 16.86
CA PHE A 271 -0.57 -9.70 16.72
C PHE A 271 -2.06 -9.50 17.00
N THR A 272 -2.95 -10.20 16.29
CA THR A 272 -4.40 -9.99 16.41
C THR A 272 -4.90 -10.39 17.79
N ASN A 273 -4.40 -11.50 18.35
CA ASN A 273 -4.74 -11.92 19.71
C ASN A 273 -4.29 -10.89 20.76
N ALA A 274 -3.09 -10.32 20.63
CA ALA A 274 -2.65 -9.25 21.53
C ALA A 274 -3.52 -7.99 21.36
N GLN A 275 -3.90 -7.64 20.13
CA GLN A 275 -4.74 -6.47 19.87
C GLN A 275 -6.21 -6.66 20.29
N ALA A 276 -6.72 -7.88 20.33
CA ALA A 276 -8.04 -8.20 20.85
C ALA A 276 -8.14 -7.90 22.36
N LYS A 277 -7.09 -8.21 23.13
CA LYS A 277 -7.01 -7.86 24.56
C LYS A 277 -6.93 -6.35 24.79
N VAL A 278 -6.17 -5.65 23.96
CA VAL A 278 -6.12 -4.17 23.97
C VAL A 278 -7.51 -3.62 23.67
N PHE A 279 -8.24 -4.21 22.73
CA PHE A 279 -9.60 -3.79 22.39
C PHE A 279 -10.59 -4.04 23.53
N GLY A 280 -10.55 -5.21 24.16
CA GLY A 280 -11.38 -5.51 25.34
C GLY A 280 -11.13 -4.54 26.50
N ASN A 281 -9.86 -4.19 26.76
CA ASN A 281 -9.53 -3.15 27.76
C ASN A 281 -10.12 -1.79 27.37
N PHE A 282 -9.94 -1.37 26.12
CA PHE A 282 -10.51 -0.12 25.61
C PHE A 282 -12.03 -0.06 25.81
N LEU A 283 -12.76 -1.14 25.52
CA LEU A 283 -14.22 -1.18 25.70
C LEU A 283 -14.61 -1.03 27.18
N ARG A 284 -13.95 -1.77 28.08
CA ARG A 284 -14.20 -1.70 29.53
C ARG A 284 -13.89 -0.33 30.14
N GLU A 285 -12.93 0.40 29.58
CA GLU A 285 -12.58 1.76 30.03
C GLU A 285 -13.57 2.83 29.54
N ASN A 286 -14.36 2.54 28.50
CA ASN A 286 -15.24 3.52 27.86
C ASN A 286 -16.74 3.22 28.02
N THR A 287 -17.10 2.03 28.51
CA THR A 287 -18.50 1.58 28.66
C THR A 287 -18.64 0.61 29.84
N ASP A 288 -19.78 0.69 30.54
CA ASP A 288 -20.00 -0.05 31.80
C ASP A 288 -20.77 -1.37 31.58
N SER A 289 -21.62 -1.45 30.55
CA SER A 289 -22.46 -2.63 30.29
C SER A 289 -21.98 -3.46 29.11
N LEU A 290 -22.22 -4.77 29.14
CA LEU A 290 -21.87 -5.68 28.05
C LEU A 290 -22.54 -5.28 26.71
N ASN A 291 -23.78 -4.81 26.77
CA ASN A 291 -24.51 -4.39 25.57
C ASN A 291 -23.84 -3.18 24.89
N GLU A 292 -23.45 -2.17 25.69
CA GLU A 292 -22.74 -0.99 25.19
C GLU A 292 -21.32 -1.34 24.71
N GLN A 293 -20.63 -2.29 25.38
CA GLN A 293 -19.33 -2.79 24.94
C GLN A 293 -19.40 -3.44 23.56
N VAL A 294 -20.39 -4.31 23.34
CA VAL A 294 -20.64 -4.96 22.05
C VAL A 294 -21.04 -3.93 21.00
N GLU A 295 -21.96 -3.02 21.31
CA GLU A 295 -22.38 -1.96 20.39
C GLU A 295 -21.20 -1.08 19.96
N LEU A 296 -20.38 -0.62 20.92
CA LEU A 296 -19.20 0.20 20.64
C LEU A 296 -18.19 -0.56 19.79
N ALA A 297 -17.94 -1.84 20.10
CA ALA A 297 -17.01 -2.66 19.34
C ALA A 297 -17.44 -2.79 17.88
N LEU A 298 -18.70 -3.19 17.65
CA LEU A 298 -19.26 -3.35 16.31
C LEU A 298 -19.34 -2.03 15.57
N ASN A 299 -19.68 -0.92 16.24
CA ASN A 299 -19.68 0.40 15.61
C ASN A 299 -18.29 0.79 15.09
N ARG A 300 -17.23 0.51 15.87
CA ARG A 300 -15.85 0.80 15.48
C ARG A 300 -15.34 -0.14 14.38
N VAL A 301 -15.75 -1.40 14.36
CA VAL A 301 -15.36 -2.34 13.29
C VAL A 301 -16.14 -2.08 12.01
N PHE A 302 -17.46 -1.88 12.09
CA PHE A 302 -18.33 -1.72 10.93
C PHE A 302 -18.28 -0.32 10.32
N GLN A 303 -17.81 0.69 11.07
CA GLN A 303 -17.85 2.10 10.67
C GLN A 303 -19.27 2.59 10.32
N ARG A 304 -20.29 1.88 10.83
CA ARG A 304 -21.71 2.21 10.77
C ARG A 304 -22.38 1.85 12.08
N LYS A 305 -23.61 2.32 12.30
CA LYS A 305 -24.39 1.88 13.45
C LYS A 305 -24.75 0.38 13.30
N PRO A 306 -24.42 -0.48 14.28
CA PRO A 306 -24.89 -1.87 14.26
C PRO A 306 -26.40 -1.94 14.49
N ILE A 307 -27.05 -2.95 13.92
CA ILE A 307 -28.47 -3.20 14.18
C ILE A 307 -28.65 -4.05 15.44
N GLU A 308 -29.83 -4.00 16.05
CA GLU A 308 -30.11 -4.70 17.32
C GLU A 308 -29.77 -6.20 17.27
N GLY A 309 -30.07 -6.87 16.15
CA GLY A 309 -29.76 -8.29 15.99
C GLY A 309 -28.26 -8.60 15.95
N GLU A 310 -27.42 -7.69 15.46
CA GLU A 310 -25.95 -7.84 15.47
C GLU A 310 -25.40 -7.69 16.89
N ILE A 311 -25.96 -6.75 17.66
CA ILE A 311 -25.60 -6.52 19.05
C ILE A 311 -25.99 -7.75 19.89
N GLN A 312 -27.24 -8.22 19.75
CA GLN A 312 -27.71 -9.38 20.50
C GLN A 312 -26.86 -10.63 20.22
N LEU A 313 -26.48 -10.86 18.95
CA LEU A 313 -25.60 -11.99 18.59
C LEU A 313 -24.23 -11.90 19.28
N GLY A 314 -23.66 -10.69 19.39
CA GLY A 314 -22.40 -10.47 20.10
C GLY A 314 -22.53 -10.69 21.61
N VAL A 315 -23.61 -10.21 22.22
CA VAL A 315 -23.91 -10.44 23.64
C VAL A 315 -24.11 -11.92 23.94
N ASP A 316 -24.87 -12.62 23.10
CA ASP A 316 -25.11 -14.06 23.22
C ASP A 316 -23.80 -14.84 23.13
N LEU A 317 -22.92 -14.50 22.18
CA LEU A 317 -21.59 -15.11 22.08
C LEU A 317 -20.77 -14.93 23.37
N VAL A 318 -20.73 -13.72 23.91
CA VAL A 318 -19.99 -13.47 25.16
C VAL A 318 -20.57 -14.28 26.32
N ASN A 319 -21.90 -14.38 26.43
CA ASN A 319 -22.54 -15.17 27.48
C ASN A 319 -22.29 -16.67 27.31
N THR A 320 -22.34 -17.22 26.09
CA THR A 320 -22.01 -18.62 25.82
C THR A 320 -20.57 -18.94 26.21
N LEU A 321 -19.61 -18.06 25.92
CA LEU A 321 -18.21 -18.27 26.32
C LEU A 321 -18.04 -18.29 27.85
N LYS A 322 -18.84 -17.52 28.59
CA LYS A 322 -18.86 -17.56 30.06
C LYS A 322 -19.42 -18.88 30.60
N GLU A 323 -20.46 -19.41 29.96
CA GLU A 323 -21.01 -20.74 30.29
C GLU A 323 -19.98 -21.86 30.04
N GLU A 324 -19.07 -21.68 29.08
CA GLU A 324 -17.94 -22.58 28.81
C GLU A 324 -16.72 -22.38 29.75
N ASN A 325 -16.91 -21.75 30.91
CA ASN A 325 -15.91 -21.47 31.95
C ASN A 325 -14.84 -20.42 31.59
N MET A 326 -15.11 -19.50 30.65
CA MET A 326 -14.27 -18.30 30.49
C MET A 326 -14.69 -17.22 31.48
N ASP A 327 -13.72 -16.47 32.00
CA ASP A 327 -14.03 -15.28 32.80
C ASP A 327 -14.57 -14.12 31.93
N ASP A 328 -15.13 -13.09 32.57
CA ASP A 328 -15.72 -11.94 31.89
C ASP A 328 -14.74 -11.21 30.95
N ILE A 329 -13.46 -11.15 31.33
CA ILE A 329 -12.41 -10.48 30.56
C ILE A 329 -12.07 -11.33 29.33
N GLN A 330 -11.84 -12.62 29.53
CA GLN A 330 -11.52 -13.58 28.49
C GLN A 330 -12.62 -13.67 27.45
N ALA A 331 -13.89 -13.80 27.88
CA ALA A 331 -15.03 -13.88 26.97
C ALA A 331 -15.15 -12.63 26.09
N LEU A 332 -14.96 -11.44 26.67
CA LEU A 332 -14.98 -10.19 25.89
C LEU A 332 -13.77 -10.07 24.95
N ASP A 333 -12.58 -10.47 25.39
CA ASP A 333 -11.37 -10.46 24.57
C ASP A 333 -11.53 -11.41 23.36
N TYR A 334 -12.17 -12.58 23.53
CA TYR A 334 -12.51 -13.48 22.42
C TYR A 334 -13.56 -12.88 21.47
N PHE A 335 -14.59 -12.21 22.00
CA PHE A 335 -15.53 -11.47 21.15
C PHE A 335 -14.81 -10.38 20.34
N CYS A 336 -13.88 -9.64 20.95
CA CYS A 336 -13.06 -8.66 20.24
C CYS A 336 -12.22 -9.31 19.13
N LEU A 337 -11.67 -10.51 19.37
CA LEU A 337 -10.97 -11.27 18.34
C LEU A 337 -11.89 -11.63 17.17
N VAL A 338 -13.12 -12.10 17.45
CA VAL A 338 -14.12 -12.37 16.41
C VAL A 338 -14.47 -11.09 15.64
N ALA A 339 -14.71 -9.98 16.32
CA ALA A 339 -15.01 -8.69 15.70
C ALA A 339 -13.88 -8.23 14.76
N LEU A 340 -12.61 -8.42 15.17
CA LEU A 340 -11.45 -8.12 14.33
C LEU A 340 -11.28 -9.08 13.12
N ASN A 341 -12.05 -10.17 13.06
CA ASN A 341 -12.04 -11.14 11.97
C ASN A 341 -13.24 -10.99 11.01
N LEU A 342 -14.15 -10.05 11.26
CA LEU A 342 -15.31 -9.80 10.40
C LEU A 342 -14.90 -9.16 9.06
N ASN A 343 -15.68 -9.42 8.02
CA ASN A 343 -15.40 -8.91 6.67
C ASN A 343 -15.42 -7.37 6.64
N GLU A 344 -16.29 -6.77 7.43
CA GLU A 344 -16.44 -5.32 7.59
C GLU A 344 -15.15 -4.64 8.05
N LEU A 345 -14.23 -5.35 8.73
CA LEU A 345 -12.92 -4.79 9.07
C LEU A 345 -12.00 -4.71 7.84
N LEU A 346 -12.14 -5.64 6.89
CA LEU A 346 -11.18 -5.89 5.81
C LEU A 346 -11.58 -5.25 4.48
N PHE A 347 -12.86 -4.90 4.30
CA PHE A 347 -13.40 -4.38 3.04
C PHE A 347 -13.98 -2.98 3.23
N LEU A 348 -13.74 -2.13 2.23
CA LEU A 348 -14.40 -0.83 2.06
C LEU A 348 -15.45 -0.96 0.96
N ASP A 349 -16.66 -0.54 1.25
CA ASP A 349 -17.84 -0.63 0.37
C ASP A 349 -18.28 0.72 -0.22
#